data_AF-A0A8H3GBV2-F1
#
_entry.id   AF-A0A8H3GBV2-F1
#
_cell.length_a   1.000
_cell.length_b   1.000
_cell.length_c   1.000
_cell.angle_alpha   90.00
_cell.angle_beta   90.00
_cell.angle_gamma   90.00
#
_symmetry.space_group_name_H-M   'P 1'
#
loop_
_entity.id
_entity.type
_entity.pdbx_description
1 polymer ?
#
loop_
_entity_poly.entity_id
_entity_poly.type
_entity_poly.pdbx_seq_one_letter_code
_entity_poly.pdbx_strand_id
1 'polypeptide(L)'
;MSGFEMNATRLQDSIFIEENHDHKLESRRQQHAQPSRPGAPSQDLMSFWGYKFETLSLIPDQWDTTSREIIENRENMAVNNYAQYCSVIKTGIGKAKMLIGGEVDALWDCKPENRNDAINWVELKTSAAIANDKDMLKYERKLLKFWIQSFLLGVPRIIVGFRSQNGILQSIEELETKNIPGVVKRQGKGTWDGNLCINFTAAFLDFIEVFKNEESGYGDILSPDFVEWRNGRDANEADVIAAKARLMDSINQETH
;
A
#
# COMPACT_ATOMS: atom_id res chain seq x y z
N MET A 1 2.04 8.00 22.94
CA MET A 1 2.84 8.26 21.71
C MET A 1 2.38 7.25 20.67
N SER A 2 2.17 7.62 19.40
CA SER A 2 1.97 6.59 18.36
C SER A 2 3.34 6.06 17.95
N GLY A 3 3.65 4.84 18.35
CA GLY A 3 4.83 4.10 17.90
C GLY A 3 4.51 3.24 16.68
N PHE A 4 5.54 2.63 16.11
CA PHE A 4 5.42 1.50 15.19
C PHE A 4 6.35 0.39 15.69
N GLU A 5 6.01 -0.85 15.40
CA GLU A 5 6.79 -2.02 15.78
C GLU A 5 6.81 -3.00 14.60
N MET A 6 8.00 -3.50 14.28
CA MET A 6 8.23 -4.43 13.17
C MET A 6 9.18 -5.52 13.64
N ASN A 7 8.98 -6.72 13.14
CA ASN A 7 9.94 -7.80 13.29
C ASN A 7 10.98 -7.69 12.17
N ALA A 8 12.23 -7.98 12.50
CA ALA A 8 13.30 -8.09 11.52
C ALA A 8 14.01 -9.43 11.71
N THR A 9 14.01 -10.26 10.67
CA THR A 9 14.70 -11.55 10.68
C THR A 9 15.77 -11.55 9.61
N ARG A 10 17.02 -11.75 10.02
CA ARG A 10 18.11 -11.97 9.07
C ARG A 10 18.10 -13.43 8.64
N LEU A 11 18.06 -13.64 7.33
CA LEU A 11 18.29 -14.95 6.74
C LEU A 11 19.30 -14.80 5.61
N GLN A 12 20.44 -15.45 5.78
CA GLN A 12 21.60 -15.34 4.88
C GLN A 12 22.00 -13.86 4.68
N ASP A 13 21.94 -13.38 3.44
CA ASP A 13 22.31 -12.03 3.04
C ASP A 13 21.16 -11.04 2.99
N SER A 14 19.95 -11.46 3.34
CA SER A 14 18.74 -10.64 3.31
C SER A 14 18.14 -10.45 4.69
N ILE A 15 17.45 -9.32 4.88
CA ILE A 15 16.68 -9.01 6.07
C ILE A 15 15.22 -8.99 5.64
N PHE A 16 14.41 -9.83 6.29
CA PHE A 16 12.97 -9.86 6.15
C PHE A 16 12.38 -8.96 7.23
N ILE A 17 11.58 -7.99 6.81
CA ILE A 17 10.91 -7.07 7.72
C ILE A 17 9.42 -7.27 7.56
N GLU A 18 8.73 -7.52 8.66
CA GLU A 18 7.29 -7.69 8.72
C GLU A 18 6.68 -6.90 9.87
N GLU A 19 5.38 -6.67 9.80
CA GLU A 19 4.65 -5.97 10.85
C GLU A 19 4.45 -6.87 12.07
N ASN A 20 4.69 -6.35 13.28
CA ASN A 20 4.34 -7.10 14.50
C ASN A 20 2.80 -7.16 14.62
N HIS A 21 2.25 -8.36 14.42
CA HIS A 21 0.81 -8.60 14.38
C HIS A 21 0.10 -8.25 15.70
N ASP A 22 0.68 -8.64 16.84
CA ASP A 22 0.09 -8.40 18.16
C ASP A 22 0.07 -6.92 18.49
N HIS A 23 1.19 -6.22 18.25
CA HIS A 23 1.26 -4.77 18.41
C HIS A 23 0.25 -4.05 17.50
N LYS A 24 0.07 -4.52 16.25
CA LYS A 24 -0.93 -3.98 15.32
C LYS A 24 -2.36 -4.17 15.83
N LEU A 25 -2.71 -5.37 16.29
CA LEU A 25 -4.04 -5.67 16.83
C LEU A 25 -4.35 -4.80 18.05
N GLU A 26 -3.39 -4.66 18.96
CA GLU A 26 -3.56 -3.83 20.16
C GLU A 26 -3.73 -2.34 19.82
N SER A 27 -2.90 -1.81 18.92
CA SER A 27 -3.05 -0.43 18.42
C SER A 27 -4.42 -0.19 17.77
N ARG A 28 -4.94 -1.18 17.01
CA ARG A 28 -6.30 -1.10 16.44
C ARG A 28 -7.38 -1.11 17.50
N ARG A 29 -7.29 -1.98 18.52
CA ARG A 29 -8.25 -2.00 19.64
C ARG A 29 -8.28 -0.66 20.37
N GLN A 30 -7.12 -0.08 20.65
CA GLN A 30 -7.01 1.22 21.32
C GLN A 30 -7.63 2.34 20.48
N GLN A 31 -7.44 2.33 19.16
CA GLN A 31 -8.05 3.31 18.25
C GLN A 31 -9.57 3.16 18.18
N HIS A 32 -10.10 1.94 18.12
CA HIS A 32 -11.55 1.68 18.13
C HIS A 32 -12.21 2.01 19.46
N ALA A 33 -11.49 1.86 20.58
CA ALA A 33 -11.99 2.21 21.91
C ALA A 33 -12.10 3.74 22.12
N GLN A 34 -11.44 4.57 21.29
CA GLN A 34 -11.53 6.01 21.43
C GLN A 34 -12.87 6.52 20.86
N PRO A 35 -13.67 7.26 21.65
CA PRO A 35 -14.91 7.82 21.16
C PRO A 35 -14.65 8.83 20.05
N SER A 36 -15.46 8.75 18.99
CA SER A 36 -15.45 9.76 17.94
C SER A 36 -15.84 11.12 18.53
N ARG A 37 -15.22 12.20 18.04
CA ARG A 37 -15.58 13.55 18.47
C ARG A 37 -17.05 13.82 18.10
N PRO A 38 -17.81 14.57 18.92
CA PRO A 38 -19.19 14.93 18.58
C PRO A 38 -19.28 15.55 17.17
N GLY A 39 -20.15 15.00 16.32
CA GLY A 39 -20.34 15.43 14.93
C GLY A 39 -19.27 14.96 13.93
N ALA A 40 -18.27 14.18 14.35
CA ALA A 40 -17.31 13.56 13.43
C ALA A 40 -17.84 12.20 12.93
N PRO A 41 -17.66 11.87 11.63
CA PRO A 41 -17.91 10.52 11.12
C PRO A 41 -17.10 9.46 11.88
N SER A 42 -17.68 8.27 12.04
CA SER A 42 -16.96 7.12 12.60
C SER A 42 -15.80 6.69 11.67
N GLN A 43 -14.82 5.98 12.24
CA GLN A 43 -13.73 5.40 11.45
C GLN A 43 -14.27 4.43 10.39
N ASP A 44 -15.22 3.58 10.75
CA ASP A 44 -15.82 2.61 9.83
C ASP A 44 -16.50 3.29 8.64
N LEU A 45 -17.20 4.40 8.87
CA LEU A 45 -17.82 5.16 7.79
C LEU A 45 -16.78 5.83 6.90
N MET A 46 -15.68 6.31 7.48
CA MET A 46 -14.57 6.87 6.71
C MET A 46 -13.86 5.82 5.85
N SER A 47 -13.68 4.61 6.37
CA SER A 47 -13.17 3.46 5.62
C SER A 47 -14.13 3.06 4.50
N PHE A 48 -15.43 2.98 4.78
CA PHE A 48 -16.46 2.66 3.79
C PHE A 48 -16.41 3.63 2.59
N TRP A 49 -16.24 4.93 2.83
CA TRP A 49 -16.14 5.91 1.74
C TRP A 49 -14.95 5.67 0.81
N GLY A 50 -13.84 5.11 1.31
CA GLY A 50 -12.71 4.67 0.48
C GLY A 50 -13.14 3.56 -0.48
N TYR A 51 -13.60 2.44 0.08
CA TYR A 51 -14.03 1.29 -0.73
C TYR A 51 -15.21 1.60 -1.66
N LYS A 52 -16.14 2.48 -1.25
CA LYS A 52 -17.22 2.92 -2.14
C LYS A 52 -16.69 3.79 -3.28
N PHE A 53 -15.68 4.62 -3.05
CA PHE A 53 -15.04 5.39 -4.11
C PHE A 53 -14.35 4.48 -5.13
N GLU A 54 -13.66 3.43 -4.69
CA GLU A 54 -13.13 2.38 -5.57
C GLU A 54 -14.25 1.70 -6.37
N THR A 55 -15.31 1.24 -5.70
CA THR A 55 -16.48 0.60 -6.35
C THR A 55 -17.10 1.48 -7.44
N LEU A 56 -17.15 2.80 -7.23
CA LEU A 56 -17.71 3.75 -8.19
C LEU A 56 -16.75 4.09 -9.33
N SER A 57 -15.44 4.07 -9.07
CA SER A 57 -14.41 4.53 -9.99
C SER A 57 -13.84 3.41 -10.88
N LEU A 58 -14.03 2.16 -10.47
CA LEU A 58 -13.42 1.00 -11.14
C LEU A 58 -14.45 0.18 -11.92
N ILE A 59 -13.96 -0.47 -12.96
CA ILE A 59 -14.66 -1.48 -13.75
C ILE A 59 -13.82 -2.77 -13.75
N PRO A 60 -14.46 -3.94 -13.89
CA PRO A 60 -13.75 -5.22 -13.75
C PRO A 60 -12.76 -5.51 -14.88
N ASP A 61 -12.91 -4.85 -16.03
CA ASP A 61 -12.08 -5.00 -17.22
C ASP A 61 -12.05 -3.69 -18.03
N GLN A 62 -11.40 -3.69 -19.19
CA GLN A 62 -11.36 -2.55 -20.10
C GLN A 62 -12.75 -2.03 -20.47
N TRP A 63 -12.80 -0.76 -20.87
CA TRP A 63 -14.06 -0.09 -21.18
C TRP A 63 -14.84 -0.79 -22.31
N ASP A 64 -14.14 -1.25 -23.36
CA ASP A 64 -14.77 -1.93 -24.51
C ASP A 64 -15.39 -3.28 -24.16
N THR A 65 -14.85 -3.99 -23.16
CA THR A 65 -15.32 -5.33 -22.75
C THR A 65 -16.36 -5.26 -21.63
N THR A 66 -16.38 -4.17 -20.85
CA THR A 66 -17.32 -4.00 -19.74
C THR A 66 -18.70 -3.58 -20.27
N SER A 67 -19.76 -4.33 -19.91
CA SER A 67 -21.12 -4.01 -20.34
C SER A 67 -21.63 -2.70 -19.72
N ARG A 68 -22.52 -2.00 -20.44
CA ARG A 68 -23.18 -0.80 -19.89
C ARG A 68 -23.94 -1.08 -18.61
N GLU A 69 -24.57 -2.25 -18.50
CA GLU A 69 -25.28 -2.67 -17.30
C GLU A 69 -24.36 -2.65 -16.07
N ILE A 70 -23.15 -3.18 -16.19
CA ILE A 70 -22.15 -3.12 -15.09
C ILE A 70 -21.76 -1.67 -14.81
N ILE A 71 -21.47 -0.89 -15.86
CA ILE A 71 -21.00 0.50 -15.73
C ILE A 71 -22.03 1.38 -15.01
N GLU A 72 -23.28 1.30 -15.43
CA GLU A 72 -24.36 2.15 -14.95
C GLU A 72 -24.88 1.69 -13.59
N ASN A 73 -24.70 0.41 -13.23
CA ASN A 73 -25.18 -0.14 -11.96
C ASN A 73 -24.17 -0.05 -10.79
N ARG A 74 -22.96 0.52 -10.99
CA ARG A 74 -21.91 0.63 -9.94
C ARG A 74 -22.38 1.32 -8.66
N GLU A 75 -23.33 2.25 -8.76
CA GLU A 75 -23.91 2.92 -7.60
C GLU A 75 -24.66 1.94 -6.66
N ASN A 76 -25.26 0.90 -7.21
CA ASN A 76 -26.03 -0.10 -6.49
C ASN A 76 -25.21 -1.35 -6.12
N MET A 77 -23.98 -1.46 -6.62
CA MET A 77 -23.09 -2.56 -6.27
C MET A 77 -22.72 -2.51 -4.79
N ALA A 78 -22.73 -3.69 -4.18
CA ALA A 78 -22.23 -3.89 -2.83
C ALA A 78 -20.73 -3.57 -2.77
N VAL A 79 -20.32 -2.89 -1.70
CA VAL A 79 -18.92 -2.58 -1.44
C VAL A 79 -18.24 -3.85 -0.93
N ASN A 80 -17.12 -4.21 -1.53
CA ASN A 80 -16.33 -5.38 -1.18
C ASN A 80 -14.86 -4.97 -0.97
N ASN A 81 -14.27 -5.36 0.15
CA ASN A 81 -12.86 -5.12 0.48
C ASN A 81 -12.02 -6.42 0.62
N TYR A 82 -12.55 -7.56 0.17
CA TYR A 82 -11.85 -8.84 0.22
C TYR A 82 -10.89 -9.03 -0.98
N ALA A 83 -11.26 -8.52 -2.15
CA ALA A 83 -10.45 -8.67 -3.35
C ALA A 83 -9.32 -7.64 -3.32
N GLN A 84 -8.07 -8.12 -3.39
CA GLN A 84 -6.88 -7.28 -3.41
C GLN A 84 -5.95 -7.72 -4.55
N TYR A 85 -5.31 -6.75 -5.20
CA TYR A 85 -4.26 -7.02 -6.18
C TYR A 85 -2.94 -6.47 -5.63
N CYS A 86 -1.98 -7.35 -5.40
CA CYS A 86 -0.66 -6.96 -4.90
C CYS A 86 0.39 -7.00 -6.01
N SER A 87 1.15 -5.91 -6.13
CA SER A 87 2.35 -5.83 -6.94
C SER A 87 3.58 -6.11 -6.07
N VAL A 88 4.51 -6.91 -6.59
CA VAL A 88 5.83 -7.12 -5.98
C VAL A 88 6.87 -6.48 -6.89
N ILE A 89 7.58 -5.50 -6.35
CA ILE A 89 8.55 -4.72 -7.12
C ILE A 89 9.94 -4.80 -6.49
N LYS A 90 10.95 -4.61 -7.33
CA LYS A 90 12.33 -4.41 -6.91
C LYS A 90 12.65 -2.93 -7.00
N THR A 91 13.08 -2.33 -5.89
CA THR A 91 13.44 -0.92 -5.81
C THR A 91 14.69 -0.73 -4.94
N GLY A 92 15.15 0.51 -4.78
CA GLY A 92 16.30 0.83 -3.94
C GLY A 92 16.29 2.27 -3.46
N ILE A 93 16.81 2.48 -2.24
CA ILE A 93 16.98 3.79 -1.62
C ILE A 93 18.37 3.81 -0.98
N GLY A 94 19.18 4.81 -1.33
CA GLY A 94 20.58 4.83 -0.90
C GLY A 94 21.34 3.63 -1.46
N LYS A 95 21.98 2.84 -0.59
CA LYS A 95 22.69 1.60 -0.95
C LYS A 95 21.81 0.36 -0.88
N ALA A 96 20.71 0.43 -0.14
CA ALA A 96 19.82 -0.68 0.10
C ALA A 96 19.01 -1.03 -1.17
N LYS A 97 18.93 -2.33 -1.46
CA LYS A 97 18.06 -2.90 -2.49
C LYS A 97 16.93 -3.64 -1.78
N MET A 98 15.68 -3.37 -2.17
CA MET A 98 14.50 -3.88 -1.50
C MET A 98 13.58 -4.58 -2.49
N LEU A 99 12.92 -5.64 -2.01
CA LEU A 99 11.71 -6.18 -2.62
C LEU A 99 10.54 -5.73 -1.75
N ILE A 100 9.58 -5.04 -2.36
CA ILE A 100 8.40 -4.52 -1.65
C ILE A 100 7.16 -5.11 -2.31
N GLY A 101 6.33 -5.75 -1.49
CA GLY A 101 4.97 -6.12 -1.85
C GLY A 101 4.00 -5.06 -1.36
N GLY A 102 3.07 -4.64 -2.22
CA GLY A 102 2.00 -3.73 -1.83
C GLY A 102 0.78 -3.85 -2.73
N GLU A 103 -0.37 -3.57 -2.13
CA GLU A 103 -1.63 -3.45 -2.85
C GLU A 103 -1.57 -2.28 -3.84
N VAL A 104 -2.18 -2.46 -5.00
CA VAL A 104 -2.43 -1.40 -5.99
C VAL A 104 -3.91 -1.46 -6.39
N ASP A 105 -4.54 -0.29 -6.51
CA ASP A 105 -5.99 -0.22 -6.65
C ASP A 105 -6.45 -0.55 -8.07
N ALA A 106 -5.76 -0.04 -9.10
CA ALA A 106 -6.20 -0.21 -10.49
C ALA A 106 -5.12 0.00 -11.55
N LEU A 107 -5.47 -0.39 -12.77
CA LEU A 107 -4.82 0.04 -14.00
C LEU A 107 -5.52 1.29 -14.53
N TRP A 108 -4.75 2.24 -15.04
CA TRP A 108 -5.31 3.39 -15.75
C TRP A 108 -5.90 2.99 -17.10
N ASP A 109 -5.23 2.07 -17.78
CA ASP A 109 -5.51 1.63 -19.14
C ASP A 109 -5.41 0.09 -19.24
N CYS A 110 -4.28 -0.44 -19.72
CA CYS A 110 -4.05 -1.85 -19.92
C CYS A 110 -2.63 -2.22 -19.47
N LYS A 111 -2.43 -3.50 -19.14
CA LYS A 111 -1.06 -3.98 -18.93
C LYS A 111 -0.31 -3.93 -20.26
N PRO A 112 0.94 -3.45 -20.27
CA PRO A 112 1.73 -3.47 -21.48
C PRO A 112 1.96 -4.91 -21.95
N GLU A 113 2.01 -5.11 -23.27
CA GLU A 113 2.31 -6.43 -23.86
C GLU A 113 3.73 -6.89 -23.48
N ASN A 114 4.68 -5.94 -23.46
CA ASN A 114 6.03 -6.19 -23.01
C ASN A 114 6.11 -6.08 -21.48
N ARG A 115 6.50 -7.17 -20.83
CA ARG A 115 6.61 -7.27 -19.37
C ARG A 115 7.68 -6.35 -18.76
N ASN A 116 8.59 -5.80 -19.57
CA ASN A 116 9.62 -4.87 -19.11
C ASN A 116 9.14 -3.41 -19.09
N ASP A 117 8.01 -3.12 -19.72
CA ASP A 117 7.48 -1.76 -19.76
C ASP A 117 6.80 -1.43 -18.43
N ALA A 118 6.85 -0.15 -18.06
CA ALA A 118 6.23 0.32 -16.82
C ALA A 118 4.71 0.16 -16.90
N ILE A 119 4.12 -0.46 -15.89
CA ILE A 119 2.68 -0.60 -15.77
C ILE A 119 2.10 0.73 -15.28
N ASN A 120 1.05 1.22 -15.94
CA ASN A 120 0.38 2.47 -15.63
C ASN A 120 -0.63 2.29 -14.47
N TRP A 121 -0.10 2.01 -13.28
CA TRP A 121 -0.90 1.85 -12.06
C TRP A 121 -1.57 3.16 -11.62
N VAL A 122 -2.66 3.01 -10.87
CA VAL A 122 -3.41 4.10 -10.25
C VAL A 122 -3.68 3.75 -8.80
N GLU A 123 -3.46 4.74 -7.92
CA GLU A 123 -3.91 4.73 -6.54
C GLU A 123 -5.18 5.60 -6.41
N LEU A 124 -6.20 5.12 -5.73
CA LEU A 124 -7.43 5.83 -5.42
C LEU A 124 -7.43 6.26 -3.96
N LYS A 125 -7.65 7.55 -3.71
CA LYS A 125 -7.74 8.10 -2.35
C LYS A 125 -8.99 8.95 -2.21
N THR A 126 -9.48 9.08 -0.97
CA THR A 126 -10.52 10.07 -0.64
C THR A 126 -10.02 11.08 0.37
N SER A 127 -10.50 12.31 0.26
CA SER A 127 -10.25 13.37 1.26
C SER A 127 -11.49 14.23 1.47
N ALA A 128 -11.56 14.90 2.61
CA ALA A 128 -12.58 15.93 2.81
C ALA A 128 -12.28 17.10 1.85
N ALA A 129 -13.33 17.71 1.31
CA ALA A 129 -13.20 18.90 0.48
C ALA A 129 -12.50 20.04 1.23
N ILE A 130 -11.72 20.81 0.48
CA ILE A 130 -10.88 21.88 1.01
C ILE A 130 -11.66 23.20 0.92
N ALA A 131 -12.07 23.72 2.07
CA ALA A 131 -12.83 24.98 2.13
C ALA A 131 -12.00 26.17 2.63
N ASN A 132 -10.85 25.91 3.29
CA ASN A 132 -10.04 26.92 3.94
C ASN A 132 -8.58 26.43 4.11
N ASP A 133 -7.70 27.35 4.52
CA ASP A 133 -6.27 27.09 4.73
C ASP A 133 -5.98 25.97 5.73
N LYS A 134 -6.81 25.81 6.76
CA LYS A 134 -6.63 24.74 7.75
C LYS A 134 -6.89 23.37 7.14
N ASP A 135 -7.89 23.26 6.27
CA ASP A 135 -8.18 22.02 5.55
C ASP A 135 -7.10 21.75 4.48
N MET A 136 -6.58 22.80 3.83
CA MET A 136 -5.44 22.67 2.93
C MET A 136 -4.20 22.12 3.65
N LEU A 137 -3.89 22.62 4.86
CA LEU A 137 -2.78 22.09 5.67
C LEU A 137 -2.98 20.61 6.06
N LYS A 138 -4.21 20.19 6.35
CA LYS A 138 -4.51 18.77 6.62
C LYS A 138 -4.31 17.93 5.36
N TYR A 139 -4.77 18.42 4.21
CA TYR A 139 -4.61 17.73 2.94
C TYR A 139 -3.13 17.60 2.57
N GLU A 140 -2.35 18.68 2.70
CA GLU A 140 -0.92 18.68 2.45
C GLU A 140 -0.18 17.64 3.29
N ARG A 141 -0.54 17.48 4.57
CA ARG A 141 -0.01 16.41 5.43
C ARG A 141 -0.44 15.00 5.00
N LYS A 142 -1.63 14.85 4.41
CA LYS A 142 -2.05 13.56 3.82
C LYS A 142 -1.29 13.24 2.54
N LEU A 143 -0.97 14.25 1.74
CA LEU A 143 -0.19 14.08 0.51
C LEU A 143 1.14 13.39 0.77
N LEU A 144 1.77 13.59 1.94
CA LEU A 144 2.97 12.83 2.32
C LEU A 144 2.73 11.32 2.33
N LYS A 145 1.61 10.87 2.93
CA LYS A 145 1.25 9.45 3.01
C LYS A 145 0.90 8.88 1.64
N PHE A 146 0.13 9.63 0.86
CA PHE A 146 -0.23 9.24 -0.51
C PHE A 146 1.02 9.11 -1.37
N TRP A 147 1.88 10.13 -1.32
CA TRP A 147 3.14 10.17 -2.06
C TRP A 147 4.05 9.00 -1.69
N ILE A 148 4.35 8.77 -0.40
CA ILE A 148 5.32 7.73 -0.05
C ILE A 148 4.81 6.32 -0.39
N GLN A 149 3.51 6.05 -0.23
CA GLN A 149 2.91 4.76 -0.60
C GLN A 149 3.05 4.51 -2.11
N SER A 150 2.62 5.47 -2.93
CA SER A 150 2.67 5.33 -4.39
C SER A 150 4.10 5.39 -4.93
N PHE A 151 4.96 6.25 -4.37
CA PHE A 151 6.36 6.38 -4.76
C PHE A 151 7.12 5.08 -4.55
N LEU A 152 6.98 4.46 -3.36
CA LEU A 152 7.68 3.22 -3.04
C LEU A 152 7.27 2.09 -4.00
N LEU A 153 5.99 1.99 -4.35
CA LEU A 153 5.45 0.96 -5.25
C LEU A 153 5.57 1.30 -6.75
N GLY A 154 6.13 2.46 -7.10
CA GLY A 154 6.25 2.90 -8.50
C GLY A 154 4.92 3.21 -9.17
N VAL A 155 3.89 3.56 -8.40
CA VAL A 155 2.57 3.95 -8.92
C VAL A 155 2.65 5.39 -9.44
N PRO A 156 2.47 5.64 -10.76
CA PRO A 156 2.71 6.96 -11.34
C PRO A 156 1.60 7.98 -11.06
N ARG A 157 0.38 7.52 -10.76
CA ARG A 157 -0.82 8.36 -10.67
C ARG A 157 -1.61 8.09 -9.40
N ILE A 158 -2.11 9.16 -8.79
CA ILE A 158 -3.05 9.13 -7.66
C ILE A 158 -4.29 9.92 -8.04
N ILE A 159 -5.48 9.33 -7.88
CA ILE A 159 -6.76 10.00 -8.06
C ILE A 159 -7.37 10.26 -6.69
N VAL A 160 -7.63 11.53 -6.37
CA VAL A 160 -8.20 11.94 -5.08
C VAL A 160 -9.65 12.38 -5.28
N GLY A 161 -10.58 11.63 -4.70
CA GLY A 161 -11.98 12.04 -4.57
C GLY A 161 -12.19 12.95 -3.36
N PHE A 162 -12.54 14.21 -3.59
CA PHE A 162 -12.90 15.16 -2.53
C PHE A 162 -14.38 15.06 -2.22
N ARG A 163 -14.70 14.78 -0.95
CA ARG A 163 -16.06 14.58 -0.48
C ARG A 163 -16.49 15.57 0.58
N SER A 164 -17.79 15.80 0.67
CA SER A 164 -18.42 16.53 1.77
C SER A 164 -18.33 15.74 3.09
N GLN A 165 -18.74 16.38 4.19
CA GLN A 165 -18.84 15.72 5.49
C GLN A 165 -19.84 14.54 5.50
N ASN A 166 -20.84 14.58 4.60
CA ASN A 166 -21.86 13.53 4.46
C ASN A 166 -21.42 12.42 3.49
N GLY A 167 -20.18 12.43 3.00
CA GLY A 167 -19.68 11.38 2.11
C GLY A 167 -19.98 11.59 0.62
N ILE A 168 -20.59 12.71 0.24
CA ILE A 168 -20.93 12.99 -1.16
C ILE A 168 -19.68 13.48 -1.89
N LEU A 169 -19.28 12.80 -2.97
CA LEU A 169 -18.19 13.22 -3.84
C LEU A 169 -18.53 14.57 -4.50
N GLN A 170 -17.60 15.53 -4.43
CA GLN A 170 -17.76 16.90 -4.92
C GLN A 170 -16.83 17.21 -6.08
N SER A 171 -15.60 16.68 -6.06
CA SER A 171 -14.64 16.82 -7.14
C SER A 171 -13.62 15.69 -7.12
N ILE A 172 -12.87 15.58 -8.22
CA ILE A 172 -11.76 14.64 -8.38
C ILE A 172 -10.51 15.45 -8.77
N GLU A 173 -9.37 15.07 -8.23
CA GLU A 173 -8.05 15.60 -8.62
C GLU A 173 -7.14 14.45 -9.05
N GLU A 174 -6.47 14.62 -10.18
CA GLU A 174 -5.42 13.72 -10.64
C GLU A 174 -4.05 14.29 -10.26
N LEU A 175 -3.24 13.47 -9.60
CA LEU A 175 -1.89 13.81 -9.18
C LEU A 175 -0.89 12.86 -9.83
N GLU A 176 0.16 13.43 -10.44
CA GLU A 176 1.37 12.68 -10.80
C GLU A 176 2.25 12.51 -9.55
N THR A 177 2.49 11.27 -9.14
CA THR A 177 3.23 10.94 -7.90
C THR A 177 4.57 11.66 -7.80
N LYS A 178 5.35 11.68 -8.89
CA LYS A 178 6.67 12.34 -8.94
C LYS A 178 6.61 13.86 -8.69
N ASN A 179 5.48 14.50 -8.98
CA ASN A 179 5.33 15.96 -8.90
C ASN A 179 4.89 16.42 -7.50
N ILE A 180 4.30 15.54 -6.69
CA ILE A 180 3.70 15.88 -5.39
C ILE A 180 4.67 16.65 -4.46
N PRO A 181 5.93 16.21 -4.24
CA PRO A 181 6.84 16.95 -3.37
C PRO A 181 7.12 18.37 -3.88
N GLY A 182 7.20 18.54 -5.20
CA GLY A 182 7.39 19.84 -5.85
C GLY A 182 6.19 20.76 -5.68
N VAL A 183 4.97 20.22 -5.75
CA VAL A 183 3.72 20.96 -5.50
C VAL A 183 3.68 21.45 -4.05
N VAL A 184 3.94 20.56 -3.09
CA VAL A 184 3.96 20.92 -1.66
C VAL A 184 4.98 22.01 -1.34
N LYS A 185 6.16 21.94 -1.95
CA LYS A 185 7.24 22.91 -1.75
C LYS A 185 7.00 24.26 -2.39
N ARG A 186 6.47 24.30 -3.62
CA ARG A 186 6.34 25.54 -4.42
C ARG A 186 4.99 26.23 -4.29
N GLN A 187 3.92 25.45 -4.13
CA GLN A 187 2.54 25.94 -4.14
C GLN A 187 1.87 25.77 -2.77
N GLY A 188 2.33 24.82 -1.96
CA GLY A 188 1.84 24.57 -0.61
C GLY A 188 2.53 25.42 0.46
N LYS A 189 2.39 24.98 1.72
CA LYS A 189 3.03 25.57 2.90
C LYS A 189 4.34 24.88 3.27
N GLY A 190 4.81 23.92 2.46
CA GLY A 190 6.06 23.20 2.71
C GLY A 190 6.05 22.41 4.03
N THR A 191 4.92 21.81 4.40
CA THR A 191 4.76 21.07 5.67
C THR A 191 5.61 19.80 5.77
N TRP A 192 6.15 19.35 4.65
CA TRP A 192 7.13 18.26 4.57
C TRP A 192 8.02 18.46 3.33
N ASP A 193 9.19 17.82 3.33
CA ASP A 193 10.16 17.87 2.23
C ASP A 193 10.49 16.44 1.78
N GLY A 194 10.26 16.15 0.50
CA GLY A 194 10.47 14.82 -0.06
C GLY A 194 11.92 14.34 0.03
N ASN A 195 12.90 15.24 -0.14
CA ASN A 195 14.31 14.86 -0.02
C ASN A 195 14.67 14.49 1.42
N LEU A 196 14.13 15.22 2.40
CA LEU A 196 14.30 14.86 3.81
C LEU A 196 13.74 13.47 4.10
N CYS A 197 12.56 13.14 3.58
CA CYS A 197 11.98 11.80 3.71
C CYS A 197 12.88 10.71 3.11
N ILE A 198 13.34 10.89 1.87
CA ILE A 198 14.20 9.89 1.20
C ILE A 198 15.55 9.75 1.91
N ASN A 199 16.17 10.86 2.31
CA ASN A 199 17.45 10.84 3.01
C ASN A 199 17.35 10.18 4.39
N PHE A 200 16.26 10.44 5.12
CA PHE A 200 15.98 9.75 6.38
C PHE A 200 15.81 8.24 6.16
N THR A 201 15.01 7.83 5.17
CA THR A 201 14.83 6.41 4.84
C THR A 201 16.15 5.75 4.43
N ALA A 202 16.98 6.43 3.63
CA ALA A 202 18.31 5.91 3.26
C ALA A 202 19.19 5.69 4.50
N ALA A 203 19.27 6.67 5.40
CA ALA A 203 20.05 6.56 6.63
C ALA A 203 19.50 5.46 7.56
N PHE A 204 18.18 5.30 7.62
CA PHE A 204 17.53 4.26 8.41
C PHE A 204 17.80 2.85 7.86
N LEU A 205 17.72 2.67 6.54
CA LEU A 205 18.03 1.38 5.90
C LEU A 205 19.52 1.03 6.06
N ASP A 206 20.41 2.00 5.87
CA ASP A 206 21.85 1.82 6.13
C ASP A 206 22.10 1.43 7.61
N PHE A 207 21.36 2.00 8.56
CA PHE A 207 21.44 1.64 9.98
C PHE A 207 21.01 0.19 10.24
N ILE A 208 19.91 -0.27 9.62
CA ILE A 208 19.47 -1.67 9.72
C ILE A 208 20.54 -2.63 9.15
N GLU A 209 21.21 -2.26 8.06
CA GLU A 209 22.29 -3.06 7.49
C GLU A 209 23.49 -3.21 8.44
N VAL A 210 23.72 -2.29 9.40
CA VAL A 210 24.81 -2.43 10.38
C VAL A 210 24.53 -3.56 11.37
N PHE A 211 23.28 -3.74 11.83
CA PHE A 211 22.89 -4.87 12.70
C PHE A 211 23.03 -6.22 12.01
N LYS A 212 23.10 -6.26 10.67
CA LYS A 212 23.49 -7.46 9.91
C LYS A 212 24.85 -8.00 10.35
N ASN A 213 25.74 -7.21 10.97
CA ASN A 213 27.07 -7.69 11.33
C ASN A 213 27.19 -8.17 12.78
N GLU A 214 26.21 -7.92 13.65
CA GLU A 214 26.38 -8.11 15.10
C GLU A 214 25.67 -9.36 15.67
N GLU A 215 24.69 -9.96 14.99
CA GLU A 215 24.04 -11.20 15.47
C GLU A 215 24.34 -12.42 14.58
N SER A 216 24.96 -13.43 15.20
CA SER A 216 25.09 -14.80 14.68
C SER A 216 24.56 -15.78 15.73
N GLY A 217 23.39 -16.37 15.46
CA GLY A 217 22.74 -17.42 16.28
C GLY A 217 21.21 -17.25 16.27
N TYR A 218 20.36 -18.27 16.38
CA TYR A 218 20.48 -19.74 16.35
C TYR A 218 19.46 -20.24 15.30
N GLY A 219 19.74 -21.40 14.70
CA GLY A 219 18.95 -21.98 13.60
C GLY A 219 17.49 -22.33 13.92
N ASP A 220 16.78 -22.64 12.83
CA ASP A 220 15.45 -23.27 12.76
C ASP A 220 14.21 -22.35 12.84
N ILE A 221 14.26 -21.18 12.20
CA ILE A 221 13.04 -20.39 11.88
C ILE A 221 12.33 -20.90 10.62
N LEU A 222 13.07 -21.48 9.68
CA LEU A 222 12.50 -21.98 8.44
C LEU A 222 12.25 -23.47 8.53
N SER A 223 11.08 -23.91 8.08
CA SER A 223 10.81 -25.34 7.94
C SER A 223 11.83 -25.96 6.96
N PRO A 224 12.27 -27.20 7.22
CA PRO A 224 13.12 -27.94 6.30
C PRO A 224 12.59 -27.92 4.85
N ASP A 225 11.26 -27.99 4.69
CA ASP A 225 10.57 -27.94 3.39
C ASP A 225 10.83 -26.64 2.63
N PHE A 226 10.81 -25.48 3.30
CA PHE A 226 11.08 -24.19 2.67
C PHE A 226 12.54 -24.07 2.24
N VAL A 227 13.45 -24.58 3.07
CA VAL A 227 14.89 -24.59 2.78
C VAL A 227 15.19 -25.51 1.59
N GLU A 228 14.58 -26.69 1.54
CA GLU A 228 14.71 -27.66 0.45
C GLU A 228 14.14 -27.12 -0.86
N TRP A 229 12.95 -26.50 -0.84
CA TRP A 229 12.36 -25.81 -2.00
C TRP A 229 13.28 -24.72 -2.56
N ARG A 230 13.90 -23.92 -1.68
CA ARG A 230 14.74 -22.80 -2.10
C ARG A 230 16.07 -23.26 -2.70
N ASN A 231 16.64 -24.33 -2.14
CA ASN A 231 17.92 -24.88 -2.57
C ASN A 231 17.77 -25.81 -3.79
N GLY A 232 16.57 -26.29 -4.08
CA GLY A 232 16.29 -27.21 -5.19
C GLY A 232 16.10 -26.57 -6.57
N ARG A 233 16.37 -25.27 -6.78
CA ARG A 233 16.10 -24.66 -8.10
C ARG A 233 17.23 -24.87 -9.11
N ASP A 234 17.04 -25.91 -9.92
CA ASP A 234 16.65 -25.72 -11.32
C ASP A 234 15.16 -26.10 -11.44
N ALA A 235 14.23 -25.18 -11.18
CA ALA A 235 12.79 -25.52 -11.18
C ALA A 235 11.97 -24.57 -12.07
N ASN A 236 11.12 -25.19 -12.88
CA ASN A 236 10.32 -24.59 -13.94
C ASN A 236 9.07 -23.89 -13.36
N GLU A 237 8.44 -23.01 -14.13
CA GLU A 237 7.34 -22.12 -13.68
C GLU A 237 6.13 -22.87 -13.05
N ALA A 238 5.91 -24.13 -13.44
CA ALA A 238 4.87 -25.00 -12.87
C ALA A 238 5.14 -25.40 -11.39
N ASP A 239 6.40 -25.58 -11.00
CA ASP A 239 6.79 -26.00 -9.66
C ASP A 239 6.59 -24.87 -8.64
N VAL A 240 6.74 -23.62 -9.09
CA VAL A 240 6.50 -22.42 -8.28
C VAL A 240 5.01 -22.26 -7.97
N ILE A 241 4.14 -22.52 -8.95
CA ILE A 241 2.68 -22.45 -8.79
C ILE A 241 2.19 -23.55 -7.84
N ALA A 242 2.71 -24.76 -7.99
CA ALA A 242 2.36 -25.89 -7.10
C ALA A 242 2.82 -25.67 -5.65
N ALA A 243 4.02 -25.11 -5.44
CA ALA A 243 4.51 -24.79 -4.10
C ALA A 243 3.69 -23.66 -3.43
N LYS A 244 3.26 -22.66 -4.20
CA LYS A 244 2.42 -21.57 -3.71
C LYS A 244 1.04 -22.06 -3.28
N ALA A 245 0.46 -23.03 -3.99
CA ALA A 245 -0.80 -23.67 -3.61
C ALA A 245 -0.67 -24.48 -2.32
N ARG A 246 0.41 -25.26 -2.15
CA ARG A 246 0.64 -26.07 -0.93
C ARG A 246 0.90 -25.21 0.31
N LEU A 247 1.60 -24.09 0.15
CA LEU A 247 1.81 -23.13 1.25
C LEU A 247 0.51 -22.45 1.69
N MET A 248 -0.37 -22.12 0.73
CA MET A 248 -1.71 -21.58 1.02
C MET A 248 -2.60 -22.61 1.73
N ASP A 249 -2.51 -23.89 1.35
CA ASP A 249 -3.26 -24.97 2.00
C ASP A 249 -2.76 -25.25 3.43
N SER A 250 -1.46 -25.14 3.70
CA SER A 250 -0.94 -25.34 5.07
C SER A 250 -1.34 -24.19 6.01
N ILE A 251 -1.39 -22.95 5.51
CA ILE A 251 -1.83 -21.78 6.27
C ILE A 251 -3.33 -21.88 6.63
N ASN A 252 -4.14 -22.47 5.74
CA ASN A 252 -5.58 -22.66 5.97
C ASN A 252 -5.92 -23.82 6.91
N GLN A 253 -5.00 -24.77 7.14
CA GLN A 253 -5.21 -25.87 8.07
C GLN A 253 -4.86 -25.54 9.53
N GLU A 254 -4.10 -24.47 9.78
CA GLU A 254 -3.79 -23.98 11.13
C GLU A 254 -4.81 -22.96 11.68
N THR A 255 -5.87 -22.66 10.92
CA THR A 255 -6.93 -21.70 11.29
C THR A 255 -8.27 -22.33 11.68
N HIS A 256 -8.28 -23.61 12.07
CA HIS A 256 -9.43 -24.28 12.70
C HIS A 256 -9.12 -24.76 14.12
#